data_AF-A0A925P9Q1-F1
#
_entry.id   AF-A0A925P9Q1-F1
#
_cell.length_a   1.000
_cell.length_b   1.000
_cell.length_c   1.000
_cell.angle_alpha   90.00
_cell.angle_beta   90.00
_cell.angle_gamma   90.00
#
_symmetry.space_group_name_H-M   'P 1'
#
loop_
_entity.id
_entity.type
_entity.pdbx_description
1 polymer ?
#
loop_
_entity_poly.entity_id
_entity_poly.type
_entity_poly.pdbx_seq_one_letter_code
_entity_poly.pdbx_strand_id
1 'polypeptide(L)' 'MARKEDHAFDISFYESILRREPSYVEVVEILGGLYTKAGRISDGLKMDRKLVRLQPENATA' A
#
# COMPACT_ATOMS: atom_id res chain seq x y z
N MET A 1 -7.16 24.00 9.32
CA MET A 1 -5.96 23.45 8.68
C MET A 1 -5.89 21.98 9.06
N ALA A 2 -6.02 21.07 8.10
CA ALA A 2 -5.93 19.63 8.38
C ALA A 2 -4.52 19.32 8.92
N ARG A 3 -4.45 18.63 10.05
CA ARG A 3 -3.19 18.09 10.57
C ARG A 3 -2.63 17.20 9.47
N LYS A 4 -1.40 17.46 9.03
CA LYS A 4 -0.71 16.57 8.08
C LYS A 4 -0.66 15.20 8.77
N GLU A 5 -1.42 14.23 8.27
CA GLU A 5 -1.39 12.87 8.83
C GLU A 5 0.02 12.31 8.58
N ASP A 6 0.73 12.03 9.66
CA ASP A 6 2.06 11.41 9.58
C ASP A 6 1.87 9.90 9.42
N HIS A 7 1.89 9.44 8.17
CA HIS A 7 1.77 8.02 7.83
C HIS A 7 3.11 7.25 7.98
N ALA A 8 4.19 7.89 8.43
CA ALA A 8 5.53 7.26 8.42
C ALA A 8 5.59 5.99 9.27
N PHE A 9 4.95 6.01 10.45
CA PHE A 9 4.88 4.84 11.32
C PHE A 9 4.11 3.69 10.64
N ASP A 10 2.90 3.95 10.15
CA ASP A 10 2.05 2.93 9.53
C ASP A 10 2.74 2.33 8.30
N ILE A 11 3.30 3.17 7.44
CA ILE A 11 4.05 2.73 6.26
C ILE A 11 5.21 1.80 6.68
N SER A 12 6.04 2.21 7.63
CA SER A 12 7.16 1.40 8.11
C SER A 12 6.70 0.06 8.70
N PHE A 13 5.59 0.08 9.45
CA PHE A 13 5.01 -1.12 10.05
C PHE A 13 4.54 -2.10 8.97
N TYR A 14 3.72 -1.66 8.02
CA TYR A 14 3.19 -2.51 6.95
C TYR A 14 4.28 -2.95 5.95
N GLU A 15 5.29 -2.11 5.67
CA GLU A 15 6.46 -2.52 4.89
C GLU A 15 7.19 -3.70 5.55
N SER A 16 7.24 -3.74 6.89
CA SER A 16 7.84 -4.85 7.62
C SER A 16 7.07 -6.16 7.48
N ILE A 17 5.74 -6.07 7.41
CA ILE A 17 4.87 -7.22 7.16
C ILE A 17 5.03 -7.68 5.71
N LEU A 18 4.99 -6.76 4.75
CA LEU A 18 5.17 -7.07 3.33
C LEU A 18 6.52 -7.74 3.04
N ARG A 19 7.58 -7.39 3.77
CA ARG A 19 8.90 -8.06 3.66
C ARG A 19 8.84 -9.53 4.09
N ARG A 20 8.01 -9.87 5.08
CA ARG A 20 7.85 -11.25 5.59
C ARG A 20 6.90 -12.05 4.70
N GLU A 21 5.82 -11.42 4.25
CA GLU A 21 4.80 -12.04 3.40
C GLU A 21 4.48 -11.14 2.20
N PRO A 22 5.22 -11.30 1.08
CA PRO A 22 5.04 -10.46 -0.08
C PRO A 22 3.68 -10.61 -0.76
N SER A 23 2.96 -11.72 -0.59
CA SER A 23 1.66 -11.97 -1.22
C SER A 23 0.47 -11.60 -0.33
N TYR A 24 0.69 -10.99 0.84
CA TYR A 24 -0.40 -10.60 1.72
C TYR A 24 -1.19 -9.43 1.12
N VAL A 25 -2.29 -9.77 0.43
CA VAL A 25 -3.14 -8.87 -0.35
C VAL A 25 -3.56 -7.64 0.44
N GLU A 26 -4.09 -7.82 1.66
CA GLU A 26 -4.57 -6.72 2.50
C GLU A 26 -3.46 -5.69 2.81
N VAL A 27 -2.23 -6.17 3.05
CA VAL A 27 -1.07 -5.30 3.28
C VAL A 27 -0.68 -4.53 2.01
N VAL A 28 -0.81 -5.16 0.84
CA VAL A 28 -0.57 -4.50 -0.46
C VAL A 28 -1.59 -3.38 -0.68
N GLU A 29 -2.88 -3.63 -0.42
CA GLU A 29 -3.95 -2.62 -0.50
C GLU A 29 -3.69 -1.44 0.45
N ILE A 30 -3.41 -1.75 1.72
CA ILE A 30 -3.14 -0.75 2.75
C ILE A 30 -1.94 0.13 2.36
N LEU A 31 -0.83 -0.47 1.92
CA LEU A 31 0.35 0.27 1.49
C LEU A 31 0.07 1.14 0.25
N GLY A 32 -0.71 0.66 -0.72
CA GLY A 32 -1.13 1.45 -1.88
C GLY A 32 -1.85 2.75 -1.47
N GLY A 33 -2.82 2.62 -0.57
CA GLY A 33 -3.54 3.75 0.00
C GLY A 33 -2.66 4.70 0.82
N LEU A 34 -1.83 4.16 1.71
CA LEU A 34 -0.94 4.96 2.57
C LEU A 34 0.11 5.73 1.76
N TYR A 35 0.73 5.09 0.76
CA TYR A 35 1.68 5.77 -0.12
C TYR A 35 1.01 6.91 -0.89
N THR A 36 -0.21 6.69 -1.38
CA THR A 36 -0.98 7.72 -2.10
C THR A 36 -1.28 8.92 -1.19
N LYS A 37 -1.77 8.67 0.04
CA LYS A 37 -2.03 9.73 1.02
C LYS A 37 -0.77 10.48 1.44
N ALA A 38 0.37 9.79 1.51
CA ALA A 38 1.68 10.39 1.80
C ALA A 38 2.31 11.13 0.61
N GLY A 39 1.66 11.15 -0.56
CA GLY A 39 2.20 11.75 -1.79
C GLY A 39 3.29 10.92 -2.48
N ARG A 40 3.55 9.69 -2.01
CA ARG A 40 4.48 8.72 -2.62
C ARG A 40 3.80 7.98 -3.77
N ILE A 41 3.38 8.71 -4.79
CA ILE A 41 2.51 8.20 -5.87
C ILE A 41 3.13 7.00 -6.61
N SER A 42 4.44 7.03 -6.87
CA SER A 42 5.12 5.91 -7.55
C SER A 42 5.13 4.61 -6.73
N ASP A 43 5.20 4.73 -5.40
CA ASP A 43 5.15 3.57 -4.51
C ASP A 43 3.72 3.02 -4.40
N GLY A 44 2.71 3.91 -4.39
CA GLY A 44 1.30 3.54 -4.47
C GLY A 44 1.01 2.71 -5.73
N LEU A 45 1.38 3.23 -6.90
CA LEU A 45 1.20 2.54 -8.18
C LEU A 45 1.92 1.17 -8.23
N LYS A 46 3.05 1.03 -7.53
CA LYS A 46 3.75 -0.25 -7.43
C LYS A 46 2.93 -1.28 -6.66
N MET A 47 2.22 -0.86 -5.61
CA MET A 47 1.31 -1.72 -4.85
C MET A 47 0.07 -2.07 -5.66
N ASP A 48 -0.55 -1.11 -6.34
CA ASP A 48 -1.73 -1.37 -7.18
C ASP A 48 -1.42 -2.41 -8.28
N ARG A 49 -0.30 -2.22 -8.98
CA ARG A 49 0.18 -3.21 -9.98
C ARG A 49 0.49 -4.58 -9.40
N LYS A 50 0.77 -4.66 -8.09
CA LYS A 50 0.98 -5.92 -7.39
C LYS A 50 -0.35 -6.53 -6.99
N LEU A 51 -1.32 -5.73 -6.57
CA LEU A 51 -2.66 -6.14 -6.23
C LEU A 51 -3.35 -6.80 -7.43
N VAL A 52 -3.33 -6.17 -8.60
CA VAL A 52 -3.85 -6.75 -9.86
C VAL A 52 -3.22 -8.11 -10.19
N ARG A 53 -1.93 -8.32 -9.87
CA ARG A 53 -1.26 -9.61 -10.09
C ARG A 53 -1.67 -10.68 -9.07
N LEU A 54 -1.97 -10.27 -7.84
CA LEU A 54 -2.40 -11.18 -6.78
C LEU A 54 -3.89 -11.51 -6.88
N GLN A 55 -4.69 -10.58 -7.40
CA GLN A 55 -6.13 -10.71 -7.55
C GLN A 55 -6.59 -10.23 -8.94
N PRO A 56 -6.31 -11.01 -10.00
CA PRO A 56 -6.66 -10.62 -11.36
C PRO A 56 -8.17 -10.48 -11.61
N GLU A 57 -8.99 -11.18 -10.81
CA GLU A 57 -10.45 -11.14 -10.90
C GLU A 57 -11.09 -10.08 -9.97
N ASN A 58 -10.29 -9.36 -9.18
CA ASN A 58 -10.80 -8.27 -8.34
C ASN A 58 -10.95 -7.00 -9.18
N ALA A 59 -12.18 -6.64 -9.50
CA ALA A 59 -12.48 -5.49 -10.35
C ALA A 59 -12.12 -4.13 -9.71
N THR A 60 -11.83 -4.08 -8.41
CA THR A 60 -11.44 -2.86 -7.69
C THR A 60 -9.94 -2.79 -7.38
N ALA A 61 -9.16 -3.76 -7.87
CA ALA A 61 -7.70 -3.82 -7.71
C ALA A 61 -6.92 -2.89 -8.64
#